data_AF-A0A2J6PLV4-F1
#
_entry.id   AF-A0A2J6PLV4-F1
#
_cell.length_a   1.000
_cell.length_b   1.000
_cell.length_c   1.000
_cell.angle_alpha   90.00
_cell.angle_beta   90.00
_cell.angle_gamma   90.00
#
_symmetry.space_group_name_H-M   'P 1'
#
loop_
_entity.id
_entity.type
_entity.pdbx_description
1 polymer ?
#
loop_
_entity_poly.entity_id
_entity_poly.type
_entity_poly.pdbx_seq_one_letter_code
_entity_poly.pdbx_strand_id
1 'polypeptide(L)'
;MGYTSNGTTTWLLFNELDTFSSISFCGQHFASTNNQFRKYYFDVYGILSSCSGTPKLTINFGSAVNITNEIANQSGQETWPFGVEQVYEFFNRQFIRKEQSDFGWDWGPAFAPAGVWLPAYVIQLPSSGIYIRNTLLDIHRKGS
;
A
#
# COMPACT_ATOMS: atom_id res chain seq x y z
N MET A 1 -21.67 7.01 -21.26
CA MET A 1 -22.15 6.17 -20.15
C MET A 1 -22.11 4.73 -20.62
N GLY A 2 -21.34 3.87 -19.93
CA GLY A 2 -21.17 2.46 -20.27
C GLY A 2 -19.77 1.95 -19.89
N TYR A 3 -19.38 2.07 -18.62
CA TYR A 3 -18.05 1.64 -18.14
C TYR A 3 -17.97 0.13 -17.84
N THR A 4 -19.05 -0.61 -18.08
CA THR A 4 -19.15 -2.05 -17.83
C THR A 4 -19.69 -2.74 -19.07
N SER A 5 -18.81 -3.29 -19.90
CA SER A 5 -19.22 -4.28 -20.89
C SER A 5 -19.45 -5.62 -20.16
N ASN A 6 -20.58 -6.29 -20.45
CA ASN A 6 -20.81 -7.65 -19.96
C ASN A 6 -19.63 -8.53 -20.40
N GLY A 7 -18.88 -9.08 -19.43
CA GLY A 7 -17.75 -9.97 -19.70
C GLY A 7 -16.35 -9.38 -19.46
N THR A 8 -16.20 -8.28 -18.72
CA THR A 8 -14.89 -7.77 -18.26
C THR A 8 -14.82 -7.65 -16.74
N THR A 9 -13.63 -7.82 -16.17
CA THR A 9 -13.29 -7.50 -14.78
C THR A 9 -12.38 -6.28 -14.75
N THR A 10 -12.48 -5.44 -13.73
CA THR A 10 -11.70 -4.21 -13.60
C THR A 10 -10.89 -4.25 -12.31
N TRP A 11 -9.59 -4.02 -12.44
CA TRP A 11 -8.62 -4.09 -11.34
C TRP A 11 -7.89 -2.76 -11.18
N LEU A 12 -7.60 -2.40 -9.93
CA LEU A 12 -6.60 -1.39 -9.59
C LEU A 12 -5.31 -2.08 -9.16
N LEU A 13 -4.20 -1.71 -9.78
CA LEU A 13 -2.86 -2.18 -9.44
C LEU A 13 -2.03 -1.01 -8.94
N PHE A 14 -1.48 -1.13 -7.74
CA PHE A 14 -0.44 -0.24 -7.23
C PHE A 14 0.84 -1.04 -7.04
N ASN A 15 1.92 -0.61 -7.68
CA ASN A 15 3.21 -1.26 -7.46
C ASN A 15 3.75 -0.98 -6.05
N GLU A 16 3.43 0.18 -5.48
CA GLU A 16 3.79 0.59 -4.14
C GLU A 16 2.88 1.72 -3.65
N LEU A 17 2.49 1.64 -2.39
CA LEU A 17 1.80 2.70 -1.66
C LEU A 17 2.57 2.97 -0.37
N ASP A 18 3.00 4.20 -0.19
CA ASP A 18 3.81 4.61 0.95
C ASP A 18 2.98 5.46 1.93
N THR A 19 2.56 4.95 3.09
CA THR A 19 2.53 3.53 3.49
C THR A 19 1.14 3.19 4.01
N PHE A 20 0.74 3.86 5.11
CA PHE A 20 -0.61 3.76 5.64
C PHE A 20 -1.56 4.51 4.72
N SER A 21 -2.46 3.79 4.06
CA SER A 21 -3.45 4.42 3.18
C SER A 21 -4.84 3.86 3.41
N SER A 22 -5.84 4.71 3.19
CA SER A 22 -7.25 4.38 3.12
C SER A 22 -7.76 4.67 1.71
N ILE A 23 -8.31 3.66 1.05
CA ILE A 23 -8.63 3.69 -0.37
C ILE A 23 -10.13 3.57 -0.57
N SER A 24 -10.67 4.55 -1.30
CA SER A 24 -12.07 4.60 -1.68
C SER A 24 -12.23 4.72 -3.20
N PHE A 25 -13.22 4.03 -3.75
CA PHE A 25 -13.59 4.12 -5.15
C PHE A 25 -15.09 4.36 -5.27
N CYS A 26 -15.47 5.36 -6.08
CA CYS A 26 -16.87 5.79 -6.20
C CYS A 26 -17.53 6.16 -4.85
N GLY A 27 -16.75 6.77 -3.95
CA GLY A 27 -17.20 7.15 -2.60
C GLY A 27 -17.29 6.01 -1.60
N GLN A 28 -17.09 4.76 -2.02
CA GLN A 28 -17.07 3.58 -1.15
C GLN A 28 -15.63 3.24 -0.75
N HIS A 29 -15.35 3.20 0.56
CA HIS A 29 -14.11 2.62 1.08
C HIS A 29 -14.09 1.11 0.84
N PHE A 30 -12.95 0.58 0.39
CA PHE A 30 -12.83 -0.86 0.12
C PHE A 30 -11.50 -1.48 0.58
N ALA A 31 -10.47 -0.68 0.84
CA ALA A 31 -9.17 -1.21 1.27
C ALA A 31 -8.38 -0.23 2.13
N SER A 32 -7.51 -0.80 2.95
CA SER A 32 -6.46 -0.07 3.66
C SER A 32 -5.13 -0.79 3.49
N THR A 33 -4.03 -0.04 3.39
CA THR A 33 -2.67 -0.59 3.24
C THR A 33 -1.77 -0.12 4.38
N ASN A 34 -0.70 -0.87 4.65
CA ASN A 34 0.23 -0.61 5.75
C ASN A 34 1.68 -1.05 5.46
N ASN A 35 2.02 -1.29 4.20
CA ASN A 35 3.33 -1.81 3.83
C ASN A 35 3.78 -1.24 2.48
N GLN A 36 4.85 -0.46 2.50
CA GLN A 36 5.48 0.13 1.32
C GLN A 36 5.98 -0.95 0.35
N PHE A 37 6.52 -2.04 0.86
CA PHE A 37 7.24 -3.02 0.04
C PHE A 37 6.34 -4.07 -0.63
N ARG A 38 5.07 -3.77 -0.85
CA ARG A 38 4.08 -4.69 -1.43
C ARG A 38 3.39 -4.08 -2.63
N LYS A 39 3.16 -4.93 -3.63
CA LYS A 39 2.19 -4.68 -4.69
C LYS A 39 0.78 -4.96 -4.20
N TYR A 40 -0.15 -4.09 -4.57
CA TYR A 40 -1.57 -4.20 -4.23
C TYR A 40 -2.42 -4.35 -5.49
N TYR A 41 -3.32 -5.34 -5.48
CA TYR A 41 -4.24 -5.63 -6.57
C TYR A 41 -5.66 -5.72 -6.01
N PHE A 42 -6.55 -4.86 -6.49
CA PHE A 42 -7.93 -4.80 -5.99
C PHE A 42 -8.91 -5.00 -7.14
N ASP A 43 -9.80 -5.98 -6.99
CA ASP A 43 -10.95 -6.11 -7.88
C ASP A 43 -11.94 -5.00 -7.52
N VAL A 44 -12.23 -4.12 -8.47
CA VAL A 44 -13.18 -3.02 -8.30
C VAL A 44 -14.35 -3.13 -9.26
N TYR A 45 -14.53 -4.26 -9.95
CA TYR A 45 -15.61 -4.46 -10.90
C TYR A 45 -16.99 -4.23 -10.28
N GLY A 46 -17.24 -4.79 -9.10
CA GLY A 46 -18.50 -4.63 -8.38
C GLY A 46 -18.78 -3.17 -8.03
N ILE A 47 -17.77 -2.48 -7.50
CA ILE A 47 -17.87 -1.06 -7.09
C ILE A 47 -18.07 -0.15 -8.31
N LEU A 48 -17.35 -0.42 -9.40
CA LEU A 48 -17.49 0.33 -10.66
C LEU A 48 -18.90 0.17 -11.24
N SER A 49 -19.45 -1.04 -11.19
CA SER A 49 -20.78 -1.35 -11.73
C SER A 49 -21.90 -0.62 -10.98
N SER A 50 -21.74 -0.40 -9.68
CA SER A 50 -22.69 0.37 -8.87
C SER A 50 -22.43 1.89 -8.85
N CYS A 51 -21.41 2.36 -9.56
CA CYS A 51 -20.98 3.75 -9.50
C CYS A 51 -21.94 4.69 -10.24
N SER A 52 -22.46 5.69 -9.54
CA SER A 52 -23.21 6.78 -10.17
C SER A 52 -22.28 7.91 -10.61
N GLY A 53 -22.34 8.28 -11.89
CA GLY A 53 -21.54 9.39 -12.43
C GLY A 53 -20.10 9.00 -12.80
N THR A 54 -19.19 9.97 -12.77
CA THR A 54 -17.78 9.74 -13.13
C THR A 54 -17.06 8.97 -12.01
N PRO A 55 -16.46 7.80 -12.29
CA PRO A 55 -15.73 7.05 -11.28
C PRO A 55 -14.58 7.87 -10.69
N LYS A 56 -14.52 7.92 -9.36
CA LYS A 56 -13.48 8.64 -8.62
C LYS A 56 -12.74 7.69 -7.68
N LEU A 57 -11.43 7.59 -7.87
CA LEU A 57 -10.51 6.95 -6.91
C LEU A 57 -10.00 8.01 -5.94
N THR A 58 -9.96 7.69 -4.66
CA THR A 58 -9.41 8.54 -3.60
C THR A 58 -8.53 7.68 -2.71
N ILE A 59 -7.30 8.14 -2.48
CA ILE A 59 -6.33 7.49 -1.60
C ILE A 59 -5.94 8.54 -0.57
N ASN A 60 -6.26 8.28 0.69
CA ASN A 60 -5.87 9.13 1.80
C ASN A 60 -4.69 8.48 2.51
N PHE A 61 -3.56 9.18 2.57
CA PHE A 61 -2.36 8.72 3.27
C PHE A 61 -2.31 9.27 4.68
N GLY A 62 -2.14 8.38 5.66
CA GLY A 62 -1.98 8.76 7.05
C GLY A 62 -0.54 9.20 7.37
N SER A 63 -0.38 10.03 8.40
CA SER A 63 0.94 10.36 8.93
C SER A 63 1.60 9.12 9.51
N ALA A 64 2.71 8.69 8.90
CA ALA A 64 3.47 7.52 9.34
C ALA A 64 3.89 7.66 10.81
N VAL A 65 4.43 8.82 11.18
CA VAL A 65 4.91 9.12 12.54
C VAL A 65 3.78 9.07 13.57
N ASN A 66 2.62 9.67 13.26
CA ASN A 66 1.50 9.68 14.21
C ASN A 66 0.94 8.27 14.41
N ILE A 67 0.74 7.54 13.31
CA ILE A 67 0.17 6.18 13.38
C ILE A 67 1.13 5.23 14.10
N THR A 68 2.45 5.29 13.88
CA THR A 68 3.39 4.45 14.64
C THR A 68 3.42 4.79 16.12
N ASN A 69 3.31 6.07 16.49
CA ASN A 69 3.20 6.49 17.88
C ASN A 69 1.89 6.00 18.52
N GLU A 70 0.77 6.07 17.79
CA GLU A 70 -0.51 5.51 18.24
C GLU A 70 -0.40 3.99 18.45
N ILE A 71 0.22 3.27 17.51
CA ILE A 71 0.47 1.84 17.64
C ILE A 71 1.30 1.57 18.89
N ALA A 72 2.46 2.21 19.06
CA ALA A 72 3.34 2.01 20.22
C ALA A 72 2.66 2.28 21.57
N ASN A 73 1.67 3.18 21.61
CA ASN A 73 0.91 3.51 22.82
C ASN A 73 -0.28 2.56 23.10
N GLN A 74 -0.56 1.59 22.22
CA GLN A 74 -1.61 0.60 22.47
C GLN A 74 -1.25 -0.31 23.64
N SER A 75 -2.26 -0.64 24.45
CA SER A 75 -2.08 -1.55 25.58
C SER A 75 -1.62 -2.93 25.12
N GLY A 76 -0.58 -3.46 25.76
CA GLY A 76 -0.04 -4.78 25.46
C GLY A 76 0.92 -4.81 24.26
N GLN A 77 1.31 -3.65 23.72
CA GLN A 77 2.38 -3.63 22.71
C GLN A 77 3.73 -4.04 23.28
N GLU A 78 4.54 -4.60 22.40
CA GLU A 78 5.92 -4.93 22.71
C GLU A 78 6.70 -3.66 23.06
N THR A 79 7.54 -3.77 24.07
CA THR A 79 8.44 -2.69 24.50
C THR A 79 9.85 -3.24 24.55
N TRP A 80 10.82 -2.38 24.28
CA TRP A 80 12.22 -2.78 24.31
C TRP A 80 12.97 -2.02 25.40
N PRO A 81 14.06 -2.60 25.94
CA PRO A 81 14.97 -1.86 26.80
C PRO A 81 15.47 -0.58 26.13
N PHE A 82 15.72 0.43 26.95
CA PHE A 82 16.24 1.72 26.49
C PHE A 82 17.48 1.55 25.59
N GLY A 83 17.47 2.24 24.44
CA GLY A 83 18.58 2.26 23.48
C GLY A 83 18.53 1.18 22.39
N VAL A 84 17.73 0.12 22.55
CA VAL A 84 17.60 -0.94 21.54
C VAL A 84 16.96 -0.43 20.26
N GLU A 85 15.98 0.47 20.37
CA GLU A 85 15.18 0.96 19.23
C GLU A 85 15.96 1.95 18.33
N GLN A 86 17.07 2.51 18.84
CA GLN A 86 17.94 3.46 18.14
C GLN A 86 17.17 4.54 17.36
N VAL A 87 16.82 5.61 18.08
CA VAL A 87 16.07 6.75 17.54
C VAL A 87 17.04 7.75 16.92
N TYR A 88 16.70 8.22 15.72
CA TYR A 88 17.40 9.33 15.07
C TYR A 88 16.59 10.63 15.23
N GLU A 89 15.48 10.76 14.51
CA GLU A 89 14.61 11.95 14.58
C GLU A 89 13.20 11.58 15.03
N PHE A 90 12.55 10.65 14.32
CA PHE A 90 11.21 10.17 14.68
C PHE A 90 11.28 8.81 15.39
N PHE A 91 10.44 8.64 16.40
CA PHE A 91 10.32 7.42 17.21
C PHE A 91 9.49 6.34 16.49
N ASN A 92 9.54 5.11 17.03
CA ASN A 92 8.59 4.04 16.73
C ASN A 92 8.60 3.51 15.28
N ARG A 93 9.69 3.73 14.52
CA ARG A 93 9.86 3.27 13.13
C ARG A 93 9.79 1.74 12.96
N GLN A 94 10.02 0.99 14.03
CA GLN A 94 9.93 -0.47 14.06
C GLN A 94 8.49 -1.00 13.91
N PHE A 95 7.48 -0.16 14.17
CA PHE A 95 6.06 -0.53 14.05
C PHE A 95 5.49 -0.35 12.64
N ILE A 96 6.30 0.03 11.65
CA ILE A 96 5.88 0.25 10.27
C ILE A 96 6.75 -0.51 9.26
N ARG A 97 6.13 -0.96 8.17
CA ARG A 97 6.83 -1.52 7.00
C ARG A 97 7.02 -0.41 5.95
N LYS A 98 7.92 0.52 6.26
CA LYS A 98 8.36 1.67 5.46
C LYS A 98 9.88 1.76 5.47
N GLU A 99 10.48 2.41 4.46
CA GLU A 99 11.90 2.75 4.46
C GLU A 99 12.28 3.38 5.80
N GLN A 100 13.27 2.81 6.48
CA GLN A 100 13.55 3.15 7.87
C GLN A 100 14.28 4.50 8.00
N SER A 101 15.08 4.86 7.01
CA SER A 101 15.76 6.16 6.89
C SER A 101 14.80 7.33 6.76
N ASP A 102 13.54 7.10 6.36
CA ASP A 102 12.52 8.17 6.31
C ASP A 102 12.19 8.74 7.70
N PHE A 103 12.51 8.01 8.76
CA PHE A 103 12.41 8.43 10.15
C PHE A 103 13.71 9.10 10.67
N GLY A 104 14.67 9.37 9.77
CA GLY A 104 15.96 9.98 10.05
C GLY A 104 17.10 8.96 10.12
N TRP A 105 18.32 9.44 9.86
CA TRP A 105 19.55 8.66 10.00
C TRP A 105 20.76 9.59 10.24
N ASP A 106 21.90 9.07 10.69
CA ASP A 106 23.10 9.90 10.97
C ASP A 106 23.71 10.57 9.72
N TRP A 107 23.25 10.19 8.52
CA TRP A 107 23.65 10.77 7.24
C TRP A 107 22.47 11.27 6.38
N GLY A 108 21.26 11.41 6.95
CA GLY A 108 20.09 11.82 6.19
C GLY A 108 18.95 12.42 7.02
N PRO A 109 18.14 13.32 6.42
CA PRO A 109 17.04 13.97 7.11
C PRO A 109 15.85 13.03 7.35
N ALA A 110 14.93 13.42 8.22
CA ALA A 110 13.67 12.72 8.47
C ALA A 110 12.47 13.45 7.85
N PHE A 111 12.13 13.11 6.60
CA PHE A 111 10.99 13.72 5.91
C PHE A 111 9.67 12.95 6.06
N ALA A 112 9.72 11.66 6.40
CA ALA A 112 8.56 10.77 6.49
C ALA A 112 7.52 10.98 5.36
N PRO A 113 7.92 10.88 4.08
CA PRO A 113 7.02 11.14 2.95
C PRO A 113 5.88 10.13 2.89
N ALA A 114 4.84 10.47 2.14
CA ALA A 114 3.73 9.57 1.84
C ALA A 114 3.16 9.82 0.44
N GLY A 115 2.68 8.76 -0.21
CA GLY A 115 2.10 8.86 -1.54
C GLY A 115 2.10 7.56 -2.34
N VAL A 116 1.69 7.68 -3.60
CA VAL A 116 1.83 6.61 -4.60
C VAL A 116 3.26 6.68 -5.14
N TRP A 117 4.17 5.92 -4.52
CA TRP A 117 5.62 6.01 -4.82
C TRP A 117 6.01 5.37 -6.15
N LEU A 118 5.42 4.22 -6.49
CA LEU A 118 5.61 3.55 -7.78
C LEU A 118 4.35 3.60 -8.65
N PRO A 119 4.45 3.34 -9.97
CA PRO A 119 3.32 3.44 -10.88
C PRO A 119 2.06 2.67 -10.44
N ALA A 120 0.91 3.25 -10.77
CA ALA A 120 -0.42 2.67 -10.57
C ALA A 120 -1.14 2.51 -11.91
N TYR A 121 -1.97 1.48 -12.02
CA TYR A 121 -2.65 1.10 -13.25
C TYR A 121 -4.11 0.72 -12.99
N VAL A 122 -4.97 1.04 -13.96
CA VAL A 122 -6.29 0.43 -14.10
C VAL A 122 -6.18 -0.64 -15.18
N ILE A 123 -6.62 -1.86 -14.86
CA ILE A 123 -6.51 -3.01 -15.76
C ILE A 123 -7.91 -3.57 -16.00
N GLN A 124 -8.33 -3.64 -17.27
CA GLN A 124 -9.57 -4.30 -17.65
C GLN A 124 -9.25 -5.59 -18.42
N LEU A 125 -9.81 -6.69 -17.96
CA LEU A 125 -9.52 -8.03 -18.49
C LEU A 125 -10.82 -8.76 -18.82
N PRO A 126 -10.90 -9.54 -19.92
CA PRO A 126 -12.00 -10.46 -20.18
C PRO A 126 -12.27 -11.41 -19.00
N SER A 127 -13.54 -11.69 -18.71
CA SER A 127 -13.94 -12.55 -17.58
C SER A 127 -13.66 -14.04 -17.80
N SER A 128 -13.44 -14.47 -19.05
CA SER A 128 -13.22 -15.87 -19.43
C SER A 128 -11.74 -16.29 -19.42
N GLY A 129 -10.82 -15.40 -19.04
CA GLY A 129 -9.37 -15.65 -19.03
C GLY A 129 -8.83 -16.04 -17.66
N ILE A 130 -7.71 -16.77 -17.64
CA ILE A 130 -6.90 -17.01 -16.44
C ILE A 130 -5.75 -16.01 -16.44
N TYR A 131 -5.56 -15.27 -15.34
CA TYR A 131 -4.52 -14.25 -15.21
C TYR A 131 -3.70 -14.49 -13.95
N ILE A 132 -2.37 -14.51 -14.11
CA ILE A 132 -1.41 -14.69 -13.01
C ILE A 132 -0.97 -13.30 -12.52
N ARG A 133 -1.13 -13.03 -11.23
CA ARG A 133 -0.81 -11.71 -10.64
C ARG A 133 0.66 -11.54 -10.30
N ASN A 134 1.29 -12.63 -9.85
CA ASN A 134 2.72 -12.68 -9.53
C ASN A 134 3.25 -14.05 -9.94
N THR A 135 4.43 -14.07 -10.57
CA THR A 135 5.18 -15.30 -10.86
C THR A 135 6.44 -15.26 -10.02
N LEU A 136 6.60 -16.21 -9.10
CA LEU A 136 7.89 -16.47 -8.48
C LEU A 136 8.68 -17.35 -9.45
N LEU A 137 9.69 -16.76 -10.11
CA LEU A 137 10.66 -17.50 -10.89
C LEU A 137 11.86 -17.78 -9.99
N ASP A 138 12.00 -19.03 -9.54
CA ASP A 138 13.22 -19.49 -8.89
C ASP A 138 14.23 -19.90 -9.97
N ILE A 139 15.26 -19.09 -10.17
CA ILE A 139 16.33 -19.36 -11.13
C ILE A 139 17.47 -20.04 -10.37
N HIS A 140 17.41 -21.37 -10.29
CA HIS A 140 18.53 -22.14 -9.78
C HIS A 140 19.61 -22.29 -10.87
N ARG A 141 20.73 -21.57 -10.73
CA ARG A 141 21.90 -21.73 -11.59
C ARG A 141 22.66 -23.00 -11.20
N LYS A 142 22.57 -24.06 -12.00
CA LYS A 142 23.46 -25.22 -11.88
C LYS A 142 24.82 -24.91 -12.51
N GLY A 143 25.78 -24.52 -11.67
CA GLY A 143 27.23 -24.70 -11.89
C GLY A 143 27.94 -23.78 -12.89
N SER A 144 29.14 -23.37 -12.50
CA SER A 144 30.36 -23.32 -13.31
C SER A 144 31.53 -23.64 -12.40
#